data_AF-A0A1U8QBX0-F1
#
_entry.id   AF-A0A1U8QBX0-F1
#
_cell.length_a   1.000
_cell.length_b   1.000
_cell.length_c   1.000
_cell.angle_alpha   90.00
_cell.angle_beta   90.00
_cell.angle_gamma   90.00
#
_symmetry.space_group_name_H-M   'P 1'
#
loop_
_entity.id
_entity.type
_entity.pdbx_description
1 polymer ?
#
loop_
_entity_poly.entity_id
_entity_poly.type
_entity_poly.pdbx_seq_one_letter_code
_entity_poly.pdbx_strand_id
1 'polypeptide(L)'
;MQFLGNVSQFQEPKSYKQASGQKEWVDAMNKELAALEQNETWELTALPVGKKAIGSKWVYKVKLTPDGSVERCKARLVAKGYNQVEGVDYFDSCSPVAKIVTVRIFMVIATAKQWPIHQLDINNAFLHGYINEEVYMTPPERYTKAK
;
A
#
# COMPACT_ATOMS: atom_id res chain seq x y z
N MET A 1 9.26 -3.60 -34.91
CA MET A 1 8.38 -4.31 -33.97
C MET A 1 7.40 -3.30 -33.39
N GLN A 2 6.12 -3.37 -33.77
CA GLN A 2 5.08 -2.47 -33.27
C GLN A 2 4.70 -2.87 -31.84
N PHE A 3 4.94 -1.98 -30.87
CA PHE A 3 4.29 -2.04 -29.57
C PHE A 3 2.87 -1.50 -29.73
N LEU A 4 1.91 -2.39 -29.96
CA LEU A 4 0.50 -2.04 -29.79
C LEU A 4 0.23 -1.99 -28.29
N GLY A 5 0.21 -0.77 -27.75
CA GLY A 5 -0.23 -0.49 -26.39
C GLY A 5 -1.69 -0.91 -26.25
N ASN A 6 -1.92 -2.07 -25.64
CA ASN A 6 -3.26 -2.53 -25.30
C ASN A 6 -3.72 -1.76 -24.05
N VAL A 7 -4.17 -0.53 -24.26
CA VAL A 7 -4.71 0.34 -23.20
C VAL A 7 -6.10 -0.17 -22.82
N SER A 8 -6.12 -0.99 -21.76
CA SER A 8 -7.22 -1.28 -20.82
C SER A 8 -8.58 -1.70 -21.39
N GLN A 9 -8.86 -3.01 -21.37
CA GLN A 9 -10.23 -3.54 -21.37
C GLN A 9 -10.79 -3.76 -19.94
N PHE A 10 -9.95 -3.63 -18.90
CA PHE A 10 -10.35 -3.84 -17.50
C PHE A 10 -10.59 -2.51 -16.79
N GLN A 11 -11.83 -2.29 -16.37
CA GLN A 11 -12.22 -1.08 -15.65
C GLN A 11 -11.93 -1.22 -14.17
N GLU A 12 -10.94 -0.48 -13.68
CA GLU A 12 -10.63 -0.39 -12.25
C GLU A 12 -11.78 0.30 -11.50
N PRO A 13 -12.30 -0.29 -10.41
CA PRO A 13 -13.31 0.35 -9.58
C PRO A 13 -12.78 1.66 -9.00
N LYS A 14 -13.63 2.68 -8.94
CA LYS A 14 -13.29 3.99 -8.34
C LYS A 14 -13.82 4.14 -6.91
N SER A 15 -14.65 3.21 -6.46
CA SER A 15 -15.31 3.24 -5.15
C SER A 15 -15.54 1.84 -4.61
N TYR A 16 -15.69 1.75 -3.29
CA TYR A 16 -16.07 0.51 -2.61
C TYR A 16 -17.35 -0.09 -3.21
N LYS A 17 -18.39 0.73 -3.46
CA LYS A 17 -19.67 0.27 -4.02
C LYS A 17 -19.53 -0.45 -5.37
N GLN A 18 -18.59 -0.02 -6.22
CA GLN A 18 -18.32 -0.67 -7.51
C GLN A 18 -17.51 -1.95 -7.34
N ALA A 19 -16.58 -1.97 -6.39
CA ALA A 19 -15.71 -3.11 -6.10
C ALA A 19 -16.45 -4.22 -5.34
N SER A 20 -17.36 -3.88 -4.42
CA SER A 20 -18.05 -4.82 -3.53
C SER A 20 -18.98 -5.79 -4.26
N GLY A 21 -19.37 -5.49 -5.50
CA GLY A 21 -20.17 -6.37 -6.34
C GLY A 21 -19.36 -7.42 -7.12
N GLN A 22 -18.03 -7.35 -7.06
CA GLN A 22 -17.12 -8.20 -7.84
C GLN A 22 -16.25 -9.02 -6.89
N LYS A 23 -16.28 -10.35 -7.05
CA LYS A 23 -15.63 -11.29 -6.13
C LYS A 23 -14.12 -11.06 -6.04
N GLU A 24 -13.47 -10.79 -7.16
CA GLU A 24 -12.03 -10.60 -7.27
C GLU A 24 -11.55 -9.41 -6.44
N TRP A 25 -12.35 -8.34 -6.39
CA TRP A 25 -12.04 -7.16 -5.59
C TRP A 25 -12.36 -7.35 -4.12
N VAL A 26 -13.42 -8.09 -3.78
CA VAL A 26 -13.74 -8.47 -2.40
C VAL A 26 -12.62 -9.34 -1.82
N ASP A 27 -12.17 -10.35 -2.57
CA ASP A 27 -11.07 -11.22 -2.16
C ASP A 27 -9.77 -10.40 -1.98
N ALA A 28 -9.51 -9.44 -2.86
CA ALA A 28 -8.35 -8.55 -2.72
C ALA A 28 -8.44 -7.63 -1.48
N MET A 29 -9.63 -7.10 -1.16
CA MET A 29 -9.85 -6.29 0.06
C MET A 29 -9.68 -7.13 1.32
N ASN A 30 -10.21 -8.36 1.34
CA ASN A 30 -10.08 -9.27 2.47
C ASN A 30 -8.62 -9.67 2.72
N LYS A 31 -7.85 -9.92 1.64
CA LYS A 31 -6.41 -10.20 1.75
C LYS A 31 -5.64 -9.03 2.36
N GLU A 32 -5.97 -7.79 1.97
CA GLU A 32 -5.35 -6.59 2.53
C GLU A 32 -5.68 -6.45 4.02
N LEU A 33 -6.95 -6.58 4.42
CA LEU A 33 -7.36 -6.50 5.82
C LEU A 33 -6.70 -7.59 6.68
N ALA A 34 -6.69 -8.84 6.19
CA ALA A 34 -6.05 -9.95 6.89
C ALA A 34 -4.54 -9.70 7.08
N ALA A 35 -3.86 -9.13 6.08
CA ALA A 35 -2.45 -8.78 6.22
C ALA A 35 -2.24 -7.68 7.27
N LEU A 36 -3.11 -6.68 7.33
CA LEU A 36 -3.03 -5.59 8.30
C LEU A 36 -3.29 -6.07 9.74
N GLU A 37 -4.23 -7.00 9.92
CA GLU A 37 -4.54 -7.65 11.20
C GLU A 37 -3.41 -8.59 11.64
N GLN A 38 -2.86 -9.40 10.74
CA GLN A 38 -1.75 -10.32 11.04
C GLN A 38 -0.47 -9.58 11.46
N ASN A 39 -0.23 -8.39 10.92
CA ASN A 39 0.91 -7.55 11.28
C ASN A 39 0.63 -6.61 12.46
N GLU A 40 -0.55 -6.72 13.11
CA GLU A 40 -0.95 -5.91 14.27
C GLU A 40 -0.77 -4.39 14.03
N THR A 41 -1.03 -3.95 12.79
CA THR A 41 -0.72 -2.57 12.35
C THR A 41 -1.68 -1.52 12.89
N TRP A 42 -2.82 -1.93 13.45
CA TRP A 42 -3.79 -1.05 14.07
C TRP A 42 -4.61 -1.75 15.14
N GLU A 43 -5.33 -0.95 15.93
CA GLU A 43 -6.41 -1.43 16.78
C GLU A 43 -7.67 -0.56 16.61
N LEU A 44 -8.84 -1.18 16.81
CA LEU A 44 -10.11 -0.46 16.77
C LEU A 44 -10.37 0.14 18.15
N THR A 45 -10.44 1.47 18.22
CA THR A 45 -10.66 2.20 19.48
C THR A 45 -11.65 3.36 19.28
N ALA A 46 -12.19 3.86 20.39
CA ALA A 46 -12.98 5.10 20.38
C ALA A 46 -12.04 6.28 20.15
N LEU A 47 -12.45 7.25 19.33
CA LEU A 47 -11.65 8.45 19.09
C LEU A 47 -11.51 9.26 20.38
N PRO A 48 -10.30 9.51 20.90
CA PRO A 48 -10.12 10.30 22.11
C PRO A 48 -10.54 11.76 21.92
N VAL A 49 -10.90 12.40 23.03
CA VAL A 49 -11.29 13.81 23.03
C VAL A 49 -10.13 14.68 22.54
N GLY A 50 -10.41 15.56 21.58
CA GLY A 50 -9.43 16.48 21.00
C GLY A 50 -8.59 15.90 19.86
N LYS A 51 -8.70 14.61 19.55
CA LYS A 51 -8.05 13.99 18.38
C LYS A 51 -8.94 14.06 17.15
N LYS A 52 -8.32 14.05 15.97
CA LYS A 52 -9.02 14.03 14.67
C LYS A 52 -8.72 12.71 13.96
N ALA A 53 -9.76 12.00 13.56
CA ALA A 53 -9.63 10.82 12.72
C ALA A 53 -9.49 11.23 11.24
N ILE A 54 -8.50 10.67 10.57
CA ILE A 54 -8.30 10.79 9.13
C ILE A 54 -9.24 9.80 8.43
N GLY A 55 -9.82 10.19 7.30
CA GLY A 55 -10.66 9.27 6.54
C GLY A 55 -9.84 8.12 5.94
N SER A 56 -10.46 6.96 5.69
CA SER A 56 -9.84 5.89 4.91
C SER A 56 -10.36 5.86 3.46
N LYS A 57 -9.61 5.23 2.56
CA LYS A 57 -9.97 5.05 1.14
C LYS A 57 -9.43 3.71 0.64
N TRP A 58 -10.21 3.04 -0.20
CA TRP A 58 -9.72 1.92 -1.00
C TRP A 58 -9.10 2.39 -2.31
N VAL A 59 -7.92 1.85 -2.64
CA VAL A 59 -7.24 2.03 -3.92
C VAL A 59 -7.19 0.69 -4.63
N TYR A 60 -7.77 0.65 -5.84
CA TYR A 60 -7.85 -0.55 -6.65
C TYR A 60 -6.89 -0.47 -7.82
N LYS A 61 -6.19 -1.57 -8.10
CA LYS A 61 -5.28 -1.68 -9.23
C LYS A 61 -5.32 -3.08 -9.83
N VAL A 62 -5.42 -3.16 -11.15
CA VAL A 62 -5.20 -4.41 -11.88
C VAL A 62 -3.70 -4.55 -12.12
N LYS A 63 -3.14 -5.70 -11.75
CA LYS A 63 -1.79 -6.10 -12.11
C LYS A 63 -1.85 -6.96 -13.37
N LEU A 64 -1.08 -6.56 -14.36
CA LEU A 64 -0.98 -7.24 -15.64
C LEU A 64 0.35 -7.97 -15.70
N THR A 65 0.34 -9.14 -16.34
CA THR A 65 1.54 -9.86 -16.78
C THR A 65 2.22 -9.14 -17.95
N PRO A 66 3.47 -9.50 -18.30
CA PRO A 66 4.18 -8.89 -19.43
C PRO A 66 3.48 -9.05 -20.79
N ASP A 67 2.67 -10.10 -20.94
CA ASP A 67 1.86 -10.35 -22.14
C ASP A 67 0.54 -9.54 -22.17
N GLY A 68 0.26 -8.76 -21.12
CA GLY A 68 -0.92 -7.90 -20.99
C GLY A 68 -2.17 -8.58 -20.44
N SER A 69 -2.12 -9.87 -20.08
CA SER A 69 -3.22 -10.54 -19.39
C SER A 69 -3.31 -10.15 -17.90
N VAL A 70 -4.46 -10.39 -17.26
CA VAL A 70 -4.66 -10.04 -15.84
C VAL A 70 -3.96 -11.06 -14.96
N GLU A 71 -2.93 -10.61 -14.25
CA GLU A 71 -2.23 -11.40 -13.25
C GLU A 71 -3.05 -11.48 -11.95
N ARG A 72 -3.48 -10.33 -11.42
CA ARG A 72 -4.26 -10.24 -10.18
C ARG A 72 -4.91 -8.86 -9.97
N CYS A 73 -6.02 -8.85 -9.25
CA CYS A 73 -6.59 -7.64 -8.67
C CYS A 73 -5.88 -7.31 -7.34
N LYS A 74 -5.55 -6.03 -7.13
CA LYS A 74 -4.94 -5.55 -5.89
C LYS A 74 -5.77 -4.41 -5.30
N ALA A 75 -6.25 -4.60 -4.08
CA ALA A 75 -6.85 -3.55 -3.27
C ALA A 75 -5.83 -3.12 -2.20
N ARG A 76 -5.82 -1.83 -1.87
CA ARG A 76 -5.06 -1.29 -0.74
C ARG A 76 -5.93 -0.37 0.07
N LEU A 77 -5.82 -0.47 1.39
CA LEU A 77 -6.43 0.49 2.28
C LEU A 77 -5.42 1.60 2.58
N VAL A 78 -5.83 2.85 2.35
CA VAL A 78 -4.96 4.01 2.58
C VAL A 78 -5.67 5.06 3.43
N ALA A 79 -4.89 5.74 4.27
CA ALA A 79 -5.33 6.94 4.96
C ALA A 79 -5.42 8.12 3.97
N LYS A 80 -6.45 8.96 4.12
CA LYS A 80 -6.67 10.18 3.36
C LYS A 80 -5.80 11.32 3.91
N GLY A 81 -4.48 11.20 3.73
CA GLY A 81 -3.49 12.12 4.28
C GLY A 81 -3.54 13.56 3.76
N TYR A 82 -4.36 13.88 2.75
CA TYR A 82 -4.48 15.25 2.20
C TYR A 82 -5.05 16.29 3.17
N ASN A 83 -5.53 15.85 4.34
CA ASN A 83 -5.98 16.73 5.43
C ASN A 83 -4.93 16.91 6.55
N GLN A 84 -3.74 16.33 6.43
CA GLN A 84 -2.69 16.45 7.44
C GLN A 84 -1.88 17.74 7.27
N VAL A 85 -1.59 18.40 8.39
CA VAL A 85 -0.78 19.61 8.44
C VAL A 85 0.62 19.29 8.95
N GLU A 86 1.65 19.61 8.17
CA GLU A 86 3.05 19.49 8.56
C GLU A 86 3.33 20.33 9.83
N GLY A 87 4.10 19.77 10.77
CA GLY A 87 4.41 20.38 12.07
C GLY A 87 3.28 20.29 13.11
N VAL A 88 2.11 19.76 12.74
CA VAL A 88 0.98 19.51 13.65
C VAL A 88 0.63 18.03 13.70
N ASP A 89 0.37 17.43 12.54
CA ASP A 89 -0.06 16.03 12.41
C ASP A 89 1.10 15.09 12.04
N TYR A 90 2.20 15.62 11.49
CA TYR A 90 3.45 14.90 11.26
C TYR A 90 4.62 15.88 11.21
N PHE A 91 5.81 15.42 11.61
CA PHE A 91 7.03 16.24 11.58
C PHE A 91 7.99 15.86 10.45
N ASP A 92 7.90 14.64 9.93
CA ASP A 92 8.76 14.19 8.84
C ASP A 92 7.97 13.31 7.87
N SER A 93 8.12 13.56 6.56
CA SER A 93 7.45 12.80 5.50
C SER A 93 8.46 11.90 4.78
N CYS A 94 9.18 11.07 5.53
CA CYS A 94 10.26 10.29 4.94
C CYS A 94 9.93 8.79 4.93
N SER A 95 9.46 8.29 3.78
CA SER A 95 9.80 6.92 3.40
C SER A 95 11.28 6.92 2.98
N PRO A 96 12.20 6.25 3.68
CA PRO A 96 13.61 6.26 3.34
C PRO A 96 13.84 5.47 2.05
N VAL A 97 13.75 6.15 0.90
CA VAL A 97 14.05 5.56 -0.40
C VAL A 97 15.53 5.74 -0.69
N ALA A 98 16.26 4.64 -0.81
CA ALA A 98 17.65 4.67 -1.25
C ALA A 98 17.76 5.36 -2.61
N LYS A 99 18.65 6.34 -2.73
CA LYS A 99 18.90 7.01 -4.01
C LYS A 99 19.44 6.01 -5.02
N ILE A 100 18.89 6.00 -6.23
CA ILE A 100 19.32 5.06 -7.29
C ILE A 100 20.81 5.17 -7.61
N VAL A 101 21.40 6.36 -7.44
CA VAL A 101 22.84 6.59 -7.61
C VAL A 101 23.65 5.79 -6.59
N THR A 102 23.24 5.80 -5.32
CA THR A 102 23.87 5.01 -4.25
C THR A 102 23.80 3.51 -4.54
N VAL A 103 22.62 3.03 -4.98
CA VAL A 103 22.42 1.63 -5.35
C VAL A 103 23.35 1.23 -6.50
N ARG A 104 23.50 2.07 -7.53
CA ARG A 104 24.41 1.82 -8.66
C ARG A 104 25.87 1.78 -8.22
N ILE A 105 26.31 2.73 -7.39
CA ILE A 105 27.69 2.74 -6.87
C ILE A 105 27.97 1.47 -6.07
N PHE A 106 27.03 1.06 -5.21
CA PHE A 106 27.15 -0.18 -4.45
C PHE A 106 27.31 -1.40 -5.37
N MET A 107 26.50 -1.50 -6.43
CA MET A 107 26.63 -2.58 -7.42
C MET A 107 28.00 -2.57 -8.10
N VAL A 108 28.49 -1.40 -8.53
CA VAL A 108 29.81 -1.28 -9.18
C VAL A 108 30.93 -1.77 -8.26
N ILE A 109 30.89 -1.39 -6.97
CA ILE A 109 31.88 -1.83 -5.98
C ILE A 109 31.79 -3.33 -5.75
N ALA A 110 30.58 -3.87 -5.55
CA ALA A 110 30.37 -5.29 -5.35
C ALA A 110 30.89 -6.11 -6.54
N THR A 111 30.62 -5.68 -7.77
CA THR A 111 31.16 -6.33 -8.98
C THR A 111 32.68 -6.23 -9.05
N ALA A 112 33.27 -5.04 -8.80
CA ALA A 112 34.72 -4.85 -8.82
C ALA A 112 35.45 -5.69 -7.77
N LYS A 113 34.79 -5.99 -6.64
CA LYS A 113 35.31 -6.82 -5.55
C LYS A 113 34.88 -8.28 -5.62
N GLN A 114 34.13 -8.67 -6.66
CA GLN A 114 33.57 -10.02 -6.84
C GLN A 114 32.76 -10.50 -5.64
N TRP A 115 32.00 -9.59 -5.02
CA TRP A 115 31.12 -9.93 -3.91
C TRP A 115 29.83 -10.60 -4.40
N PRO A 116 29.36 -11.67 -3.73
CA PRO A 116 28.05 -12.22 -4.02
C PRO A 116 26.96 -11.22 -3.68
N ILE A 117 25.99 -11.06 -4.58
CA ILE A 117 24.82 -10.20 -4.38
C ILE A 117 23.58 -11.09 -4.33
N HIS A 118 22.78 -10.94 -3.28
CA HIS A 118 21.49 -11.59 -3.12
C HIS A 118 20.39 -10.53 -3.11
N GLN A 119 19.29 -10.81 -3.81
CA GLN A 119 18.12 -9.94 -3.85
C GLN A 119 16.99 -10.56 -3.02
N LEU A 120 16.38 -9.74 -2.15
CA LEU A 120 15.19 -10.10 -1.38
C LEU A 120 14.12 -9.04 -1.65
N ASP A 121 12.93 -9.48 -2.04
CA ASP A 121 11.74 -8.63 -2.14
C ASP A 121 10.80 -8.99 -0.98
N ILE A 122 10.58 -8.02 -0.08
CA ILE A 122 9.76 -8.23 1.13
C ILE A 122 8.33 -7.82 0.82
N ASN A 123 7.41 -8.78 0.93
CA ASN A 123 5.99 -8.50 0.84
C ASN A 123 5.57 -7.56 1.98
N ASN A 124 4.78 -6.54 1.66
CA ASN A 124 4.25 -5.59 2.63
C ASN A 124 5.32 -4.83 3.45
N ALA A 125 6.48 -4.53 2.84
CA ALA A 125 7.59 -3.83 3.49
C ALA A 125 7.20 -2.58 4.32
N PHE A 126 6.19 -1.83 3.88
CA PHE A 126 5.69 -0.64 4.61
C PHE A 126 5.08 -0.98 5.98
N LEU A 127 4.53 -2.18 6.17
CA LEU A 127 3.93 -2.59 7.44
C LEU A 127 4.97 -2.91 8.52
N HIS A 128 6.24 -3.06 8.13
CA HIS A 128 7.35 -3.25 9.06
C HIS A 128 8.03 -1.94 9.45
N GLY A 129 7.56 -0.79 8.92
CA GLY A 129 8.04 0.52 9.32
C GLY A 129 7.50 0.92 10.68
N TYR A 130 8.35 1.50 11.53
CA TYR A 130 7.92 2.09 12.79
C TYR A 130 7.42 3.52 12.57
N ILE A 131 6.29 3.86 13.19
CA ILE A 131 5.71 5.20 13.18
C ILE A 131 5.71 5.68 14.64
N ASN A 132 6.30 6.86 14.88
CA ASN A 132 6.33 7.47 16.21
C ASN A 132 5.01 8.20 16.52
N GLU A 133 4.34 8.67 15.47
CA GLU A 133 3.15 9.49 15.52
C GLU A 133 1.90 8.65 15.80
N GLU A 134 1.07 9.16 16.70
CA GLU A 134 -0.22 8.56 17.01
C GLU A 134 -1.28 9.02 15.99
N VAL A 135 -1.63 8.13 15.05
CA VAL A 135 -2.56 8.43 13.96
C VAL A 135 -3.89 7.70 14.15
N TYR A 136 -4.98 8.44 14.08
CA TYR A 136 -6.34 7.91 14.10
C TYR A 136 -6.93 7.88 12.69
N MET A 137 -7.50 6.75 12.29
CA MET A 137 -8.16 6.60 10.99
C MET A 137 -9.58 6.05 11.15
N THR A 138 -10.53 6.54 10.37
CA THR A 138 -11.87 5.95 10.30
C THR A 138 -11.80 4.56 9.67
N PRO A 139 -12.48 3.55 10.20
CA PRO A 139 -12.47 2.21 9.62
C PRO A 139 -12.99 2.23 8.17
N PRO A 140 -12.57 1.29 7.31
CA PRO A 140 -13.08 1.19 5.94
C PRO A 140 -14.59 0.93 5.92
N GLU A 141 -15.23 1.30 4.82
CA GLU A 141 -16.65 1.00 4.58
C GLU A 141 -16.92 -0.50 4.79
N ARG A 142 -17.91 -0.80 5.64
CA ARG A 142 -18.35 -2.16 6.03
C ARG A 142 -17.29 -3.01 6.74
N TYR A 143 -16.28 -2.41 7.36
CA TYR A 143 -15.42 -3.14 8.29
C TYR A 143 -16.17 -3.43 9.58
N THR A 144 -16.38 -4.72 9.86
CA THR A 144 -16.85 -5.21 11.16
C THR A 144 -15.77 -6.12 11.70
N LYS A 145 -15.12 -5.73 12.80
CA LYS A 145 -14.18 -6.61 13.50
C LYS A 145 -14.95 -7.86 13.92
N ALA A 146 -14.53 -9.04 13.48
CA ALA A 146 -15.05 -10.29 14.03
C ALA A 146 -14.68 -10.29 15.52
N LYS A 147 -15.69 -10.46 16.38
CA LYS A 147 -15.50 -10.66 17.82
C LYS A 147 -14.87 -12.02 18.07
#